data_AF-A0AAE9DIA6-F1
#
_entry.id   AF-A0AAE9DIA6-F1
#
_cell.length_a   1.000
_cell.length_b   1.000
_cell.length_c   1.000
_cell.angle_alpha   90.00
_cell.angle_beta   90.00
_cell.angle_gamma   90.00
#
_symmetry.space_group_name_H-M   'P 1'
#
loop_
_entity.id
_entity.type
_entity.pdbx_description
1 polymer ?
#
loop_
_entity_poly.entity_id
_entity_poly.type
_entity_poly.pdbx_seq_one_letter_code
_entity_poly.pdbx_strand_id
1 'polypeptide(L)' 'MAVNSLISWVAIFILPIIIGYLCPNHTPEEWSVFYIAGGIWVIVMNIPFPFLATTEAADFTKPGFGEKRVGHVENN' A
#
# COMPACT_ATOMS: atom_id res chain seq x y z
N MET A 1 -6.08 -2.16 10.09
CA MET A 1 -6.20 -3.62 9.81
C MET A 1 -7.14 -3.92 8.65
N ALA A 2 -8.41 -3.48 8.68
CA ALA A 2 -9.40 -3.82 7.64
C ALA A 2 -9.01 -3.44 6.20
N VAL A 3 -8.46 -2.23 5.97
CA VAL A 3 -8.09 -1.77 4.62
C VAL A 3 -6.97 -2.62 4.00
N ASN A 4 -5.94 -2.94 4.79
CA ASN A 4 -4.84 -3.79 4.32
C ASN A 4 -5.34 -5.19 3.97
N SER A 5 -6.23 -5.74 4.80
CA SER A 5 -6.85 -7.05 4.52
C SER A 5 -7.68 -7.03 3.24
N LEU A 6 -8.45 -5.96 2.99
CA LEU A 6 -9.24 -5.83 1.76
C LEU A 6 -8.34 -5.82 0.51
N ILE A 7 -7.22 -5.08 0.55
CA ILE A 7 -6.25 -5.04 -0.55
C ILE A 7 -5.68 -6.44 -0.83
N SER A 8 -5.32 -7.19 0.21
CA SER A 8 -4.81 -8.56 0.07
C SER A 8 -5.85 -9.50 -0.57
N TRP A 9 -7.12 -9.38 -0.19
CA TRP A 9 -8.19 -10.17 -0.80
C TRP A 9 -8.33 -9.89 -2.29
N VAL A 10 -8.33 -8.61 -2.67
CA VAL A 10 -8.39 -8.22 -4.09
C VAL A 10 -7.19 -8.78 -4.86
N ALA A 11 -5.99 -8.70 -4.28
CA ALA A 11 -4.78 -9.26 -4.90
C ALA A 11 -4.89 -10.76 -5.14
N ILE A 12 -5.44 -11.54 -4.20
CA ILE A 12 -5.62 -13.00 -4.33
C ILE A 12 -6.55 -13.37 -5.50
N PHE A 13 -7.57 -12.56 -5.79
CA PHE A 13 -8.45 -12.81 -6.94
C PHE A 13 -7.82 -12.43 -8.28
N ILE A 14 -6.95 -11.42 -8.29
CA ILE A 14 -6.33 -10.90 -9.52
C ILE A 14 -5.09 -11.71 -9.90
N LEU A 15 -4.32 -12.20 -8.93
CA LEU A 15 -3.06 -12.91 -9.18
C LEU A 15 -3.21 -14.12 -10.13
N PRO A 16 -4.24 -14.99 -10.00
CA PRO A 16 -4.44 -16.12 -10.91
C PRO A 16 -4.67 -15.69 -12.36
N ILE A 17 -5.33 -14.55 -12.59
CA ILE A 17 -5.56 -14.01 -13.94
C ILE A 17 -4.22 -13.54 -14.53
N ILE A 18 -3.41 -12.85 -13.74
CA ILE A 18 -2.07 -12.39 -14.14
C ILE A 18 -1.17 -13.59 -14.46
N ILE A 19 -1.15 -14.61 -13.60
CA ILE A 19 -0.35 -15.83 -13.79
C ILE A 19 -0.82 -16.58 -15.03
N GLY A 20 -2.12 -16.66 -15.28
CA GLY A 20 -2.65 -17.30 -16.49
C GLY A 20 -2.19 -16.63 -17.79
N TYR A 21 -1.88 -15.34 -17.76
CA TYR A 21 -1.32 -14.60 -18.89
C TYR A 21 0.21 -14.68 -18.98
N LEU A 22 0.91 -14.56 -17.85
CA LEU A 22 2.38 -14.48 -17.80
C LEU A 22 3.09 -15.84 -17.77
N CYS A 23 2.45 -16.87 -17.21
CA CYS A 23 2.99 -18.23 -17.11
C CYS A 23 2.04 -19.25 -17.74
N PRO A 24 1.69 -19.11 -19.04
CA PRO A 24 0.69 -19.97 -19.69
C PRO A 24 1.14 -21.43 -19.83
N ASN A 25 2.44 -21.69 -19.91
CA ASN A 25 2.99 -23.04 -20.06
C ASN A 25 3.51 -23.61 -18.73
N HIS A 26 3.46 -22.82 -17.67
CA HIS A 26 3.92 -23.16 -16.32
C HIS A 26 5.38 -23.67 -16.28
N THR A 27 6.25 -23.13 -17.14
CA THR A 27 7.67 -23.55 -17.18
C THR A 27 8.51 -22.84 -16.11
N PRO A 28 9.64 -23.42 -15.67
CA PRO A 28 10.54 -22.78 -14.72
C PRO A 28 11.01 -21.40 -15.16
N GLU A 29 11.21 -21.19 -16.46
CA GLU A 29 11.66 -19.92 -17.04
C GLU A 29 10.60 -18.84 -16.86
N GLU A 30 9.33 -19.12 -17.17
CA GLU A 30 8.21 -18.19 -16.99
C GLU A 30 8.07 -17.77 -15.51
N TRP A 31 8.16 -18.75 -14.60
CA TRP A 31 8.12 -18.50 -13.16
C TRP A 31 9.31 -17.68 -12.67
N SER A 32 10.51 -17.90 -13.23
CA SER A 32 11.69 -17.13 -12.85
C SER A 32 11.52 -15.65 -13.18
N VAL A 33 10.97 -15.33 -14.35
CA VAL A 33 10.69 -13.95 -14.78
C VAL A 33 9.64 -13.32 -13.86
N PHE A 34 8.56 -14.05 -13.53
CA PHE A 34 7.53 -13.56 -12.63
C PHE A 34 8.09 -13.22 -11.23
N TYR A 35 8.88 -14.10 -10.63
CA TYR A 35 9.44 -13.87 -9.30
C TYR A 35 10.48 -12.76 -9.29
N ILE A 36 11.33 -12.65 -10.32
CA ILE A 36 12.29 -11.55 -10.44
C ILE A 36 11.55 -10.22 -10.58
N ALA A 37 10.53 -10.15 -11.45
CA ALA A 37 9.71 -8.96 -11.62
C ALA A 37 8.99 -8.56 -10.32
N GLY A 38 8.42 -9.54 -9.61
CA GLY A 38 7.79 -9.33 -8.30
C GLY A 38 8.78 -8.80 -7.26
N GLY A 39 10.01 -9.32 -7.23
CA GLY A 39 11.07 -8.84 -6.35
C GLY A 39 11.45 -7.38 -6.63
N ILE A 40 11.64 -7.02 -7.89
CA ILE A 40 11.91 -5.64 -8.31
C ILE A 40 10.74 -4.73 -7.91
N TRP A 41 9.51 -5.16 -8.13
CA TRP A 41 8.31 -4.40 -7.77
C TRP A 41 8.25 -4.10 -6.27
N VAL A 42 8.50 -5.10 -5.42
CA VAL A 42 8.52 -4.92 -3.97
C VAL A 42 9.58 -3.91 -3.57
N ILE A 43 10.79 -3.99 -4.13
CA ILE A 43 11.86 -3.02 -3.84
C ILE A 43 11.41 -1.62 -4.22
N VAL A 44 10.95 -1.40 -5.45
CA VAL A 44 10.53 -0.09 -5.96
C VAL A 44 9.41 0.51 -5.09
N MET A 45 8.42 -0.29 -4.72
CA MET A 45 7.29 0.18 -3.89
C MET A 45 7.68 0.47 -2.44
N ASN A 46 8.79 -0.09 -1.95
CA ASN A 46 9.30 0.19 -0.60
C ASN A 46 10.29 1.34 -0.56
N ILE A 47 10.87 1.79 -1.69
CA ILE A 47 11.78 2.95 -1.73
C ILE A 47 11.17 4.21 -1.10
N PRO A 48 9.88 4.56 -1.33
CA PRO A 48 9.31 5.76 -0.71
C PRO A 48 9.15 5.65 0.81
N PHE A 49 9.03 4.44 1.35
CA PHE A 49 8.74 4.20 2.77
C PHE A 49 9.72 4.92 3.73
N PRO A 50 11.06 4.78 3.61
CA PRO A 50 11.99 5.47 4.50
C PRO A 50 11.93 7.00 4.41
N PHE A 51 11.40 7.58 3.32
CA PHE A 51 11.33 9.03 3.12
C PHE A 51 9.97 9.63 3.51
N LEU A 52 8.90 8.86 3.41
CA LEU A 52 7.52 9.34 3.60
C LEU A 52 6.86 8.85 4.89
N ALA A 53 7.32 7.73 5.46
CA ALA A 53 6.72 7.21 6.69
C ALA A 53 7.08 8.10 7.88
N THR A 54 6.07 8.51 8.64
CA THR A 54 6.22 9.20 9.92
C THR A 54 5.60 8.38 11.03
N THR A 55 6.25 8.39 12.20
CA THR A 55 5.72 7.82 13.43
C THR A 55 5.03 8.88 14.30
N GLU A 56 5.00 10.14 13.84
CA GLU A 56 4.29 11.19 14.56
C GLU A 56 2.80 10.89 14.61
N ALA A 57 2.17 11.21 15.74
CA ALA A 57 0.73 11.12 15.87
C ALA A 57 0.07 11.98 14.79
N ALA A 58 -0.91 11.41 14.08
CA ALA A 58 -1.65 12.15 13.08
C ALA A 58 -2.28 13.41 13.72
N ASP A 59 -2.39 14.50 12.98
CA ASP A 59 -2.81 15.78 13.59
C ASP A 59 -4.18 15.69 14.27
N PHE A 60 -5.07 14.87 13.72
CA PHE A 60 -6.42 14.64 14.28
C PHE A 60 -6.45 13.86 15.60
N THR A 61 -5.33 13.27 16.03
CA THR A 61 -5.21 12.58 17.33
C THR A 61 -4.48 13.41 18.38
N LYS A 62 -3.96 14.59 18.04
CA LYS A 62 -3.28 15.49 18.99
C LYS A 62 -4.29 16.20 19.91
N PRO A 63 -3.96 16.43 21.19
CA PRO A 63 -4.80 17.23 22.10
C PRO A 63 -5.05 18.63 21.53
N GLY A 64 -6.31 19.10 21.53
CA GLY A 64 -6.68 20.43 21.05
C GLY A 64 -6.96 20.56 19.54
N PHE A 65 -6.93 19.46 18.76
CA PHE A 65 -7.26 19.48 17.33
C PHE A 65 -8.70 19.97 17.04
N GLY A 66 -9.63 19.74 17.97
CA GLY A 66 -11.00 20.25 17.91
C GLY A 66 -11.15 21.70 18.38
N GLU A 67 -10.43 22.13 19.42
CA GLU A 67 -10.49 23.50 19.96
C GLU A 67 -9.98 24.55 18.97
N LYS A 68 -8.93 24.24 18.20
CA LYS A 68 -8.40 25.16 17.17
C LYS A 68 -9.40 25.45 16.05
N ARG A 69 -10.35 24.55 15.78
CA ARG A 69 -11.41 24.79 14.78
C ARG A 69 -12.54 25.66 15.33
N VAL A 70 -12.86 25.55 16.62
CA VAL A 70 -13.87 26.40 17.26
C VAL A 70 -13.39 27.85 17.36
N GLY A 71 -12.14 28.07 17.80
CA GLY A 71 -11.57 29.42 17.91
C GLY A 71 -11.34 30.16 16.58
N HIS A 72 -11.24 29.45 15.45
CA HIS A 72 -11.17 30.07 14.11
C HIS A 72 -12.56 30.47 13.59
N VAL A 73 -13.61 29.72 13.96
CA VAL A 73 -15.00 30.03 13.58
C VAL A 73 -15.57 31.16 14.44
N GLU A 74 -15.18 31.27 15.72
CA GLU A 74 -15.63 32.35 16.61
C GLU A 74 -14.97 33.72 16.36
N ASN A 75 -13.83 33.78 15.67
CA ASN A 75 -13.09 35.03 15.38
C ASN A 75 -13.35 35.60 13.97
N ASN A 76 -14.44 35.19 13.30
CA ASN A 76 -14.80 35.69 11.97
C ASN A 76 -16.29 36.09 11.90
#